data_AF-A0A437CP86-F1
#
_entry.id   AF-A0A437CP86-F1
#
_cell.length_a   1.000
_cell.length_b   1.000
_cell.length_c   1.000
_cell.angle_alpha   90.00
_cell.angle_beta   90.00
_cell.angle_gamma   90.00
#
_symmetry.space_group_name_H-M   'P 1'
#
loop_
_entity.id
_entity.type
_entity.pdbx_description
1 polymer ?
#
loop_
_entity_poly.entity_id
_entity_poly.type
_entity_poly.pdbx_seq_one_letter_code
_entity_poly.pdbx_strand_id
1 'polypeptide(L)'
;MSNNMAKIADARKTVEQLKLEVNIERMMVSKAAAELMSFCESHAKEDPLVTPEHTTGVQVYTESGAPEAPAKKHTGILWRGNNNKVFKAKQWPTLEATPSLAILPPLFKRMNYAEGGLQVFASFVGIMVEQFVVDGPHAHLYDKESKSWVKLMNWQHSTMYLFFGISGIAMLLSTSSKLVPPRTDRAALSLALFVEGFLFYFHVHARPPLDAHIHSLLLFPVFTGSVSLMLEVFIKDNILLELFGACLFILQGSWFYQIGFVLYPLSGPEWDLNEHGNIMFVTMCFCWHLAVALLLVAGTSFIVWFTLTRLSDRRGDIEIGMRNALSKTNSEKALLEESEEE
;
A
#
# COMPACT_ATOMS: atom_id res chain seq x y z
N MET A 1 1.38 -52.24 -20.49
CA MET A 1 1.59 -52.92 -19.19
C MET A 1 2.69 -52.28 -18.34
N SER A 2 3.86 -51.92 -18.89
CA SER A 2 4.99 -51.32 -18.16
C SER A 2 4.65 -50.06 -17.33
N ASN A 3 3.93 -49.09 -17.89
CA ASN A 3 3.57 -47.84 -17.20
C ASN A 3 2.68 -48.03 -15.95
N ASN A 4 1.90 -49.11 -15.88
CA ASN A 4 1.04 -49.36 -14.72
C ASN A 4 1.85 -49.96 -13.56
N MET A 5 2.86 -50.77 -13.85
CA MET A 5 3.72 -51.35 -12.81
C MET A 5 4.62 -50.29 -12.15
N ALA A 6 5.14 -49.34 -12.93
CA ALA A 6 5.92 -48.23 -12.39
C ALA A 6 5.10 -47.33 -11.43
N LYS A 7 3.85 -47.03 -11.80
CA LYS A 7 2.94 -46.25 -10.94
C LYS A 7 2.58 -46.98 -9.65
N ILE A 8 2.40 -48.30 -9.70
CA ILE A 8 2.10 -49.12 -8.52
C ILE A 8 3.33 -49.18 -7.58
N ALA A 9 4.54 -49.26 -8.12
CA ALA A 9 5.76 -49.25 -7.32
C ALA A 9 5.99 -47.90 -6.62
N ASP A 10 5.75 -46.79 -7.32
CA ASP A 10 5.86 -45.45 -6.77
C ASP A 10 4.84 -45.22 -5.65
N ALA A 11 3.57 -45.60 -5.88
CA ALA A 11 2.52 -45.51 -4.86
C ALA A 11 2.84 -46.32 -3.60
N ARG A 12 3.43 -47.51 -3.75
CA ARG A 12 3.88 -48.33 -2.60
C ARG A 12 4.98 -47.62 -1.81
N LYS A 13 5.95 -47.02 -2.50
CA LYS A 13 7.03 -46.25 -1.86
C LYS A 13 6.49 -45.06 -1.07
N THR A 14 5.51 -44.33 -1.63
CA THR A 14 4.85 -43.22 -0.94
C THR A 14 4.11 -43.69 0.31
N VAL A 15 3.38 -44.81 0.23
CA VAL A 15 2.66 -45.37 1.39
C VAL A 15 3.62 -45.78 2.51
N GLU A 16 4.75 -46.41 2.17
CA GLU A 16 5.75 -46.77 3.17
C GLU A 16 6.40 -45.52 3.80
N GLN A 17 6.64 -44.46 3.04
CA GLN A 17 7.10 -43.18 3.59
C GLN A 17 6.07 -42.56 4.55
N LEU A 18 4.78 -42.55 4.17
CA LEU A 18 3.72 -42.00 5.02
C LEU A 18 3.56 -42.80 6.32
N LYS A 19 3.74 -44.13 6.28
CA LYS A 19 3.77 -44.95 7.50
C LYS A 19 4.89 -44.54 8.44
N LEU A 20 6.07 -44.20 7.92
CA LEU A 20 7.17 -43.70 8.73
C LEU A 20 6.84 -42.32 9.33
N GLU A 21 6.26 -41.41 8.55
CA GLU A 21 5.92 -40.04 9.00
C GLU A 21 4.78 -40.00 10.02
N VAL A 22 3.79 -40.89 9.89
CA VAL A 22 2.69 -41.03 10.87
C VAL A 22 3.20 -41.55 12.21
N ASN A 23 4.28 -42.33 12.21
CA ASN A 23 4.86 -42.89 13.42
C ASN A 23 5.88 -41.95 14.11
N ILE A 24 6.00 -40.70 13.66
CA ILE A 24 6.81 -39.67 14.33
C ILE A 24 6.04 -39.15 15.54
N GLU A 25 6.66 -39.25 16.72
CA GLU A 25 6.12 -38.68 17.94
C GLU A 25 6.14 -37.15 17.87
N ARG A 26 4.96 -36.52 17.97
CA ARG A 26 4.80 -35.07 17.84
C ARG A 26 4.85 -34.40 19.20
N MET A 27 5.60 -33.30 19.30
CA MET A 27 5.60 -32.40 20.46
C MET A 27 4.42 -31.42 20.37
N MET A 28 3.83 -31.03 21.51
CA MET A 28 2.85 -29.95 21.54
C MET A 28 3.48 -28.63 21.08
N VAL A 29 2.75 -27.88 20.26
CA VAL A 29 3.19 -26.56 19.76
C VAL A 29 3.49 -25.59 20.90
N SER A 30 2.72 -25.65 21.99
CA SER A 30 2.95 -24.85 23.20
C SER A 30 4.29 -25.14 23.86
N LYS A 31 4.72 -26.40 23.89
CA LYS A 31 6.02 -26.82 24.46
C LYS A 31 7.17 -26.39 23.55
N ALA A 32 7.05 -26.62 22.25
CA ALA A 32 8.06 -26.19 21.27
C ALA A 32 8.25 -24.67 21.27
N ALA A 33 7.16 -23.90 21.37
CA ALA A 33 7.22 -22.45 21.47
C ALA A 33 7.88 -21.98 22.78
N ALA A 34 7.59 -22.64 23.91
CA ALA A 34 8.20 -22.32 25.19
C ALA A 34 9.71 -22.59 25.19
N GLU A 35 10.14 -23.72 24.61
CA GLU A 35 11.57 -24.07 24.48
C GLU A 35 12.30 -23.08 23.56
N LEU A 36 11.69 -22.69 22.44
CA LEU A 36 12.27 -21.70 21.53
C LEU A 36 12.39 -20.32 22.19
N MET A 37 11.35 -19.88 22.90
CA MET A 37 11.37 -18.61 23.63
C MET A 37 12.45 -18.62 24.72
N SER A 38 12.55 -19.70 25.49
CA SER A 38 13.60 -19.86 26.50
C SER A 38 15.01 -19.84 25.90
N PHE A 39 15.20 -20.40 24.71
CA PHE A 39 16.48 -20.37 24.00
C PHE A 39 16.82 -18.94 23.53
N CYS A 40 15.87 -18.22 22.94
CA CYS A 40 16.08 -16.85 22.51
C CYS A 40 16.41 -15.93 23.71
N GLU A 41 15.70 -16.07 24.82
CA GLU A 41 15.94 -15.26 26.03
C GLU A 41 17.32 -15.51 26.65
N SER A 42 17.80 -16.75 26.66
CA SER A 42 19.11 -17.08 27.23
C SER A 42 20.28 -16.58 26.39
N HIS A 43 20.09 -16.40 25.07
CA HIS A 43 21.14 -15.97 24.15
C HIS A 43 21.00 -14.50 23.70
N ALA A 44 19.92 -13.80 24.07
CA ALA A 44 19.67 -12.41 23.65
C ALA A 44 20.77 -11.42 24.05
N LYS A 45 21.51 -11.68 25.14
CA LYS A 45 22.61 -10.82 25.62
C LYS A 45 23.92 -11.01 24.86
N GLU A 46 24.06 -12.14 24.17
CA GLU A 46 25.23 -12.48 23.38
C GLU A 46 25.06 -12.07 21.91
N ASP A 47 23.86 -11.63 21.52
CA ASP A 47 23.55 -11.13 20.20
C ASP A 47 23.78 -9.61 20.13
N PRO A 48 24.85 -9.14 19.44
CA PRO A 48 25.17 -7.72 19.35
C PRO A 48 24.14 -6.89 18.56
N LEU A 49 23.23 -7.54 17.82
CA LEU A 49 22.13 -6.89 17.11
C LEU A 49 20.91 -6.68 18.00
N VAL A 50 20.75 -7.48 19.06
CA VAL A 50 19.64 -7.40 20.02
C VAL A 50 20.03 -6.52 21.22
N THR A 51 21.22 -6.72 21.78
CA THR A 51 21.80 -5.85 22.81
C THR A 51 23.06 -5.18 22.28
N PRO A 52 22.95 -3.96 21.73
CA PRO A 52 24.12 -3.23 21.24
C PRO A 52 25.07 -2.93 22.41
N GLU A 53 26.28 -3.46 22.36
CA GLU A 53 27.32 -3.17 23.35
C GLU A 53 27.67 -1.67 23.32
N HIS A 54 27.57 -0.99 24.46
CA HIS A 54 28.13 0.35 24.65
C HIS A 54 29.66 0.26 24.49
N THR A 55 30.14 0.56 23.28
CA THR A 55 31.54 0.35 22.95
C THR A 55 32.40 1.48 23.52
N THR A 56 33.05 1.21 24.65
CA THR A 56 34.48 1.53 24.75
C THR A 56 35.23 0.35 24.15
N GLY A 57 35.51 0.44 22.85
CA GLY A 57 36.50 -0.41 22.17
C GLY A 57 35.95 -1.35 21.11
N VAL A 58 36.20 -0.98 19.84
CA VAL A 58 36.16 -1.82 18.64
C VAL A 58 34.78 -2.10 18.04
N GLN A 59 34.20 -1.08 17.39
CA GLN A 59 33.45 -1.31 16.17
C GLN A 59 34.38 -1.11 14.96
N VAL A 60 34.37 -2.08 14.04
CA VAL A 60 35.13 -2.08 12.77
C VAL A 60 34.56 -1.08 11.74
N TYR A 61 33.59 -0.26 12.13
CA TYR A 61 32.94 0.74 11.28
C TYR A 61 32.97 2.13 11.94
N THR A 62 34.14 2.75 12.01
CA THR A 62 34.24 4.20 12.28
C THR A 62 34.79 4.93 11.07
N GLU A 63 34.03 5.91 10.56
CA GLU A 63 34.45 6.85 9.52
C GLU A 63 35.76 7.55 9.92
N SER A 64 36.79 7.44 9.08
CA SER A 64 38.03 8.18 9.24
C SER A 64 37.81 9.67 8.95
N GLY A 65 37.96 10.50 9.97
CA GLY A 65 37.91 11.97 9.86
C GLY A 65 38.96 12.52 8.89
N ALA A 66 38.53 13.50 8.09
CA ALA A 66 39.39 14.30 7.23
C ALA A 66 39.97 15.50 8.01
N PRO A 67 41.25 15.88 7.82
CA PRO A 67 41.77 17.16 8.29
C PRO A 67 41.64 18.25 7.21
N GLU A 68 41.26 19.47 7.62
CA GLU A 68 41.37 20.74 6.86
C GLU A 68 42.86 21.05 6.59
N ALA A 69 43.34 21.42 5.39
CA ALA A 69 43.36 22.74 4.72
C ALA A 69 44.55 22.72 3.70
N PRO A 70 44.88 23.75 2.86
CA PRO A 70 44.11 24.81 2.21
C PRO A 70 44.33 24.91 0.67
N ALA A 71 43.61 25.86 0.06
CA ALA A 71 43.46 26.24 -1.36
C ALA A 71 44.71 26.29 -2.28
N LYS A 72 44.54 25.87 -3.56
CA LYS A 72 45.14 26.53 -4.76
C LYS A 72 44.26 26.41 -6.02
N LYS A 73 44.16 27.52 -6.76
CA LYS A 73 43.56 27.71 -8.09
C LYS A 73 44.38 27.00 -9.18
N HIS A 74 43.72 26.39 -10.18
CA HIS A 74 43.79 26.69 -11.63
C HIS A 74 43.35 25.52 -12.53
N THR A 75 42.44 25.85 -13.45
CA THR A 75 42.30 25.41 -14.86
C THR A 75 42.81 24.02 -15.31
N GLY A 76 41.88 23.22 -15.83
CA GLY A 76 42.04 22.60 -17.15
C GLY A 76 42.44 21.12 -17.22
N ILE A 77 41.64 20.39 -18.01
CA ILE A 77 42.04 19.31 -18.93
C ILE A 77 42.01 17.86 -18.40
N LEU A 78 41.29 17.05 -19.20
CA LEU A 78 41.22 15.59 -19.31
C LEU A 78 40.76 14.76 -18.09
N TRP A 79 39.49 14.34 -18.14
CA TRP A 79 39.03 13.17 -17.40
C TRP A 79 39.03 11.95 -18.33
N ARG A 80 40.09 11.13 -18.22
CA ARG A 80 40.04 9.71 -18.56
C ARG A 80 40.36 8.95 -17.27
N GLY A 81 39.31 8.47 -16.61
CA GLY A 81 39.39 7.75 -15.34
C GLY A 81 38.25 6.75 -15.22
N ASN A 82 38.42 5.60 -15.85
CA ASN A 82 37.58 4.42 -15.65
C ASN A 82 37.37 4.17 -14.14
N ASN A 83 36.12 4.17 -13.66
CA ASN A 83 35.71 3.48 -12.42
C ASN A 83 34.18 3.48 -12.29
N ASN A 84 33.59 2.32 -12.62
CA ASN A 84 32.24 1.93 -12.27
C ASN A 84 32.04 2.02 -10.74
N LYS A 85 31.35 3.06 -10.28
CA LYS A 85 30.67 3.05 -8.98
C LYS A 85 29.18 3.19 -9.24
N VAL A 86 28.54 2.03 -9.45
CA VAL A 86 27.09 1.91 -9.30
C VAL A 86 26.79 2.27 -7.85
N PHE A 87 26.03 3.35 -7.63
CA PHE A 87 25.41 3.62 -6.36
C PHE A 87 24.56 2.39 -6.00
N LYS A 88 25.04 1.53 -5.10
CA LYS A 88 24.20 0.51 -4.46
C LYS A 88 23.19 1.29 -3.61
N ALA A 89 21.98 1.44 -4.14
CA ALA A 89 20.85 1.97 -3.39
C ALA A 89 20.74 1.18 -2.07
N LYS A 90 20.74 1.90 -0.96
CA LYS A 90 20.67 1.36 0.39
C LYS A 90 19.35 0.59 0.52
N GLN A 91 19.45 -0.74 0.50
CA GLN A 91 18.32 -1.63 0.74
C GLN A 91 17.88 -1.43 2.21
N TRP A 92 16.60 -1.14 2.42
CA TRP A 92 16.04 -0.97 3.76
C TRP A 92 16.20 -2.28 4.56
N PRO A 93 16.63 -2.24 5.83
CA PRO A 93 16.74 -3.43 6.65
C PRO A 93 15.37 -4.09 6.77
N THR A 94 15.25 -5.31 6.25
CA THR A 94 14.08 -6.15 6.46
C THR A 94 14.14 -6.67 7.89
N LEU A 95 13.32 -6.11 8.80
CA LEU A 95 12.78 -6.95 9.86
C LEU A 95 12.09 -8.12 9.15
N GLU A 96 12.46 -9.35 9.53
CA GLU A 96 11.90 -10.58 8.98
C GLU A 96 10.40 -10.43 8.81
N ALA A 97 9.98 -10.30 7.55
CA ALA A 97 8.59 -10.25 7.20
C ALA A 97 8.03 -11.61 7.60
N THR A 98 7.06 -11.61 8.51
CA THR A 98 6.12 -12.72 8.65
C THR A 98 5.71 -13.17 7.24
N PRO A 99 5.70 -14.49 6.94
CA PRO A 99 5.57 -15.03 5.59
C PRO A 99 4.22 -14.73 4.90
N SER A 100 3.32 -13.98 5.55
CA SER A 100 2.03 -13.53 5.02
C SER A 100 2.14 -12.42 3.97
N LEU A 101 3.24 -11.66 3.89
CA LEU A 101 3.33 -10.47 3.02
C LEU A 101 4.28 -10.61 1.81
N ALA A 102 4.87 -11.78 1.59
CA ALA A 102 5.93 -11.95 0.56
C ALA A 102 5.43 -12.40 -0.82
N ILE A 103 4.15 -12.77 -0.97
CA ILE A 103 3.59 -13.21 -2.26
C ILE A 103 2.22 -12.58 -2.43
N LEU A 104 2.17 -11.30 -2.81
CA LEU A 104 0.93 -10.73 -3.34
C LEU A 104 0.55 -11.55 -4.58
N PRO A 105 -0.63 -12.19 -4.63
CA PRO A 105 -1.02 -12.98 -5.78
C PRO A 105 -0.90 -12.14 -7.07
N PRO A 106 -0.55 -12.74 -8.22
CA PRO A 106 -0.34 -11.99 -9.48
C PRO A 106 -1.50 -11.06 -9.85
N LEU A 107 -2.73 -11.40 -9.42
CA LEU A 107 -3.93 -10.60 -9.59
C LEU A 107 -3.89 -9.27 -8.82
N PHE A 108 -3.52 -9.29 -7.54
CA PHE A 108 -3.40 -8.06 -6.74
C PHE A 108 -2.30 -7.14 -7.26
N LYS A 109 -1.19 -7.71 -7.73
CA LYS A 109 -0.13 -6.91 -8.36
C LYS A 109 -0.62 -6.22 -9.64
N ARG A 110 -1.40 -6.91 -10.47
CA ARG A 110 -2.04 -6.31 -11.67
C ARG A 110 -3.05 -5.23 -11.29
N MET A 111 -3.83 -5.45 -10.24
CA MET A 111 -4.80 -4.48 -9.73
C MET A 111 -4.11 -3.18 -9.29
N ASN A 112 -3.02 -3.26 -8.51
CA ASN A 112 -2.27 -2.06 -8.09
C ASN A 112 -1.67 -1.30 -9.28
N TYR A 113 -1.19 -1.99 -10.32
CA TYR A 113 -0.74 -1.31 -11.55
C TYR A 113 -1.89 -0.62 -12.29
N ALA A 114 -3.05 -1.28 -12.36
CA ALA A 114 -4.22 -0.70 -13.00
C ALA A 114 -4.75 0.52 -12.23
N GLU A 115 -4.84 0.42 -10.90
CA GLU A 115 -5.28 1.48 -10.01
C GLU A 115 -4.33 2.69 -10.05
N GLY A 116 -3.03 2.46 -9.82
CA GLY A 116 -2.03 3.53 -9.91
C GLY A 116 -1.96 4.15 -11.31
N GLY A 117 -2.06 3.33 -12.36
CA GLY A 117 -2.10 3.81 -13.74
C GLY A 117 -3.34 4.66 -14.05
N LEU A 118 -4.52 4.21 -13.60
CA LEU A 118 -5.77 4.95 -13.76
C LEU A 118 -5.73 6.28 -12.99
N GLN A 119 -5.19 6.27 -11.78
CA GLN A 119 -5.06 7.48 -10.95
C GLN A 119 -4.14 8.53 -11.62
N VAL A 120 -2.99 8.10 -12.15
CA VAL A 120 -2.08 8.99 -12.91
C VAL A 120 -2.76 9.53 -14.17
N PHE A 121 -3.40 8.65 -14.94
CA PHE A 121 -4.08 9.04 -16.17
C PHE A 121 -5.22 10.04 -15.91
N ALA A 122 -6.11 9.74 -14.96
CA ALA A 122 -7.23 10.60 -14.59
C ALA A 122 -6.76 11.95 -14.07
N SER A 123 -5.69 11.97 -13.26
CA SER A 123 -5.08 13.21 -12.76
C SER A 123 -4.50 14.06 -13.89
N PHE A 124 -3.80 13.43 -14.84
CA PHE A 124 -3.27 14.12 -16.01
C PHE A 124 -4.39 14.72 -16.85
N VAL A 125 -5.43 13.94 -17.17
CA VAL A 125 -6.60 14.41 -17.92
C VAL A 125 -7.30 15.56 -17.17
N GLY A 126 -7.48 15.44 -15.86
CA GLY A 126 -8.08 16.48 -15.02
C GLY A 126 -7.32 17.80 -15.11
N ILE A 127 -5.98 17.77 -15.01
CA ILE A 127 -5.14 18.97 -15.17
C ILE A 127 -5.28 19.54 -16.58
N MET A 128 -5.27 18.69 -17.62
CA MET A 128 -5.40 19.16 -19.01
C MET A 128 -6.75 19.84 -19.25
N VAL A 129 -7.85 19.26 -18.74
CA VAL A 129 -9.20 19.82 -18.88
C VAL A 129 -9.31 21.14 -18.13
N GLU A 130 -8.88 21.19 -16.87
CA GLU A 130 -8.95 22.40 -16.05
C GLU A 130 -8.12 23.54 -16.60
N GLN A 131 -6.95 23.25 -17.18
CA GLN A 131 -6.03 24.29 -17.69
C GLN A 131 -6.35 24.72 -19.12
N PHE A 132 -6.74 23.81 -20.01
CA PHE A 132 -6.76 24.03 -21.46
C PHE A 132 -8.12 23.86 -22.13
N VAL A 133 -9.21 23.74 -21.36
CA VAL A 133 -10.54 23.97 -21.93
C VAL A 133 -10.63 25.41 -22.47
N VAL A 134 -11.54 25.69 -23.40
CA VAL A 134 -11.66 27.01 -24.06
C VAL A 134 -11.77 28.16 -23.05
N ASP A 135 -12.42 27.91 -21.91
CA ASP A 135 -12.54 28.83 -20.78
C ASP A 135 -11.53 28.55 -19.65
N GLY A 136 -10.40 27.91 -19.93
CA GLY A 136 -9.35 27.62 -18.95
C GLY A 136 -8.41 28.81 -18.71
N PRO A 137 -7.59 28.77 -17.65
CA PRO A 137 -6.52 29.74 -17.41
C PRO A 137 -5.34 29.61 -18.40
N HIS A 138 -5.23 28.53 -19.18
CA HIS A 138 -4.16 28.30 -20.17
C HIS A 138 -2.74 28.46 -19.59
N ALA A 139 -2.52 27.97 -18.37
CA ALA A 139 -1.29 28.13 -17.59
C ALA A 139 -0.90 29.58 -17.25
N HIS A 140 -1.80 30.54 -17.42
CA HIS A 140 -1.66 31.90 -16.89
C HIS A 140 -2.25 31.97 -15.47
N LEU A 141 -1.40 32.24 -14.49
CA LEU A 141 -1.81 32.37 -13.09
C LEU A 141 -2.25 33.79 -12.72
N TYR A 142 -1.59 34.79 -13.30
CA TYR A 142 -1.80 36.19 -12.96
C TYR A 142 -1.80 37.04 -14.22
N ASP A 143 -2.82 37.89 -14.34
CA ASP A 143 -2.90 38.87 -15.41
C ASP A 143 -2.32 40.21 -14.92
N LYS A 144 -1.24 40.62 -15.58
CA LYS A 144 -0.51 41.85 -15.26
C LYS A 144 -1.29 43.10 -15.68
N GLU A 145 -2.17 43.00 -16.67
CA GLU A 145 -2.94 44.14 -17.18
C GLU A 145 -4.11 44.46 -16.24
N SER A 146 -4.93 43.45 -15.91
CA SER A 146 -6.05 43.61 -14.96
C SER A 146 -5.61 43.62 -13.49
N LYS A 147 -4.34 43.32 -13.19
CA LYS A 147 -3.81 43.15 -11.82
C LYS A 147 -4.64 42.18 -10.98
N SER A 148 -5.05 41.06 -11.58
CA SER A 148 -5.95 40.11 -10.96
C SER A 148 -5.52 38.66 -11.19
N TRP A 149 -5.98 37.77 -10.30
CA TRP A 149 -5.74 36.33 -10.41
C TRP A 149 -6.64 35.72 -11.48
N VAL A 150 -6.07 34.86 -12.33
CA VAL A 150 -6.81 34.22 -13.41
C VAL A 150 -7.38 32.89 -12.93
N LYS A 151 -8.71 32.81 -12.82
CA LYS A 151 -9.47 31.57 -12.61
C LYS A 151 -8.85 30.65 -11.54
N LEU A 152 -8.63 31.22 -10.35
CA LEU A 152 -7.92 30.56 -9.24
C LEU A 152 -8.60 29.24 -8.81
N MET A 153 -9.89 29.11 -9.07
CA MET A 153 -10.66 27.88 -8.89
C MET A 153 -10.09 26.69 -9.68
N ASN A 154 -9.84 26.88 -10.96
CA ASN A 154 -9.26 25.84 -11.82
C ASN A 154 -7.84 25.46 -11.37
N TRP A 155 -7.10 26.42 -10.81
CA TRP A 155 -5.77 26.16 -10.22
C TRP A 155 -5.85 25.33 -8.94
N GLN A 156 -6.86 25.53 -8.09
CA GLN A 156 -7.09 24.68 -6.92
C GLN A 156 -7.39 23.24 -7.35
N HIS A 157 -8.29 23.02 -8.32
CA HIS A 157 -8.56 21.68 -8.86
C HIS A 157 -7.33 21.04 -9.51
N SER A 158 -6.56 21.81 -10.30
CA SER A 158 -5.31 21.34 -10.91
C SER A 158 -4.28 20.90 -9.86
N THR A 159 -4.20 21.64 -8.74
CA THR A 159 -3.32 21.29 -7.61
C THR A 159 -3.79 20.01 -6.93
N MET A 160 -5.09 19.85 -6.69
CA MET A 160 -5.66 18.61 -6.16
C MET A 160 -5.32 17.41 -7.05
N TYR A 161 -5.57 17.51 -8.36
CA TYR A 161 -5.24 16.45 -9.33
C TYR A 161 -3.74 16.11 -9.31
N LEU A 162 -2.85 17.09 -9.22
CA LEU A 162 -1.41 16.85 -9.14
C LEU A 162 -1.04 15.92 -7.98
N PHE A 163 -1.59 16.15 -6.78
CA PHE A 163 -1.28 15.31 -5.61
C PHE A 163 -1.85 13.90 -5.73
N PHE A 164 -3.05 13.73 -6.29
CA PHE A 164 -3.55 12.40 -6.63
C PHE A 164 -2.70 11.71 -7.70
N GLY A 165 -2.17 12.46 -8.67
CA GLY A 165 -1.21 11.93 -9.65
C GLY A 165 0.08 11.44 -9.00
N ILE A 166 0.63 12.21 -8.04
CA ILE A 166 1.81 11.80 -7.25
C ILE A 166 1.51 10.53 -6.42
N SER A 167 0.31 10.43 -5.83
CA SER A 167 -0.14 9.21 -5.14
C SER A 167 -0.17 8.00 -6.09
N GLY A 168 -0.69 8.16 -7.30
CA GLY A 168 -0.69 7.10 -8.31
C GLY A 168 0.72 6.65 -8.69
N ILE A 169 1.66 7.61 -8.87
CA ILE A 169 3.08 7.30 -9.10
C ILE A 169 3.68 6.55 -7.91
N ALA A 170 3.41 6.99 -6.68
CA ALA A 170 3.89 6.33 -5.47
C ALA A 170 3.39 4.87 -5.38
N MET A 171 2.15 4.61 -5.77
CA MET A 171 1.60 3.24 -5.86
C MET A 171 2.34 2.39 -6.92
N LEU A 172 2.58 2.93 -8.11
CA LEU A 172 3.31 2.24 -9.18
C LEU A 172 4.77 1.94 -8.79
N LEU A 173 5.44 2.89 -8.16
CA LEU A 173 6.82 2.75 -7.68
C LEU A 173 6.90 1.73 -6.55
N SER A 174 5.97 1.76 -5.59
CA SER A 174 5.89 0.80 -4.49
C SER A 174 5.58 -0.62 -4.98
N THR A 175 4.83 -0.76 -6.08
CA THR A 175 4.49 -2.06 -6.68
C THR A 175 5.61 -2.64 -7.55
N SER A 176 6.40 -1.77 -8.20
CA SER A 176 7.46 -2.18 -9.14
C SER A 176 8.84 -2.31 -8.50
N SER A 177 9.15 -1.49 -7.49
CA SER A 177 10.50 -1.35 -6.94
C SER A 177 10.57 -1.74 -5.48
N LYS A 178 11.60 -2.53 -5.12
CA LYS A 178 11.94 -2.85 -3.72
C LYS A 178 12.74 -1.73 -3.03
N LEU A 179 13.13 -0.69 -3.76
CA LEU A 179 13.92 0.43 -3.22
C LEU A 179 13.04 1.44 -2.46
N VAL A 180 11.74 1.43 -2.75
CA VAL A 180 10.77 2.31 -2.12
C VAL A 180 10.38 1.72 -0.77
N PRO A 181 10.36 2.50 0.32
CA PRO A 181 9.88 2.03 1.60
C PRO A 181 8.47 1.44 1.47
N PRO A 182 8.17 0.30 2.11
CA PRO A 182 6.81 -0.20 2.17
C PRO A 182 5.86 0.88 2.69
N ARG A 183 4.64 0.92 2.17
CA ARG A 183 3.58 1.88 2.55
C ARG A 183 3.79 3.33 2.10
N THR A 184 4.75 3.59 1.21
CA THR A 184 4.89 4.92 0.57
C THR A 184 3.62 5.29 -0.21
N ASP A 185 2.93 4.31 -0.78
CA ASP A 185 1.61 4.44 -1.40
C ASP A 185 0.55 4.98 -0.42
N ARG A 186 0.48 4.43 0.80
CA ARG A 186 -0.46 4.88 1.85
C ARG A 186 -0.15 6.30 2.33
N ALA A 187 1.12 6.61 2.53
CA ALA A 187 1.56 7.95 2.92
C ALA A 187 1.25 8.99 1.84
N ALA A 188 1.50 8.67 0.57
CA ALA A 188 1.21 9.56 -0.55
C ALA A 188 -0.30 9.79 -0.74
N LEU A 189 -1.11 8.75 -0.58
CA LEU A 189 -2.58 8.88 -0.64
C LEU A 189 -3.13 9.69 0.53
N SER A 190 -2.62 9.48 1.75
CA SER A 190 -2.97 10.29 2.91
C SER A 190 -2.66 11.77 2.69
N LEU A 191 -1.49 12.08 2.11
CA LEU A 191 -1.12 13.45 1.76
C LEU A 191 -2.01 14.05 0.67
N ALA A 192 -2.40 13.26 -0.33
CA ALA A 192 -3.33 13.71 -1.37
C ALA A 192 -4.71 14.08 -0.79
N LEU A 193 -5.26 13.23 0.09
CA LEU A 193 -6.51 13.53 0.81
C LEU A 193 -6.36 14.75 1.73
N PHE A 194 -5.20 14.93 2.39
CA PHE A 194 -4.95 16.13 3.21
C PHE A 194 -5.00 17.40 2.36
N VAL A 195 -4.34 17.39 1.20
CA VAL A 195 -4.34 18.54 0.28
C VAL A 195 -5.74 18.79 -0.30
N GLU A 196 -6.48 17.73 -0.65
CA GLU A 196 -7.89 17.82 -1.03
C GLU A 196 -8.70 18.56 0.06
N GLY A 197 -8.67 18.06 1.30
CA GLY A 197 -9.41 18.66 2.41
C GLY A 197 -8.98 20.10 2.70
N PHE A 198 -7.68 20.38 2.64
CA PHE A 198 -7.14 21.72 2.86
C PHE A 198 -7.61 22.72 1.80
N LEU A 199 -7.59 22.33 0.51
CA LEU A 199 -8.08 23.17 -0.58
C LEU A 199 -9.59 23.36 -0.50
N PHE A 200 -10.36 22.30 -0.23
CA PHE A 200 -11.82 22.38 -0.07
C PHE A 200 -12.22 23.31 1.09
N TYR A 201 -11.50 23.27 2.22
CA TYR A 201 -11.81 24.14 3.35
C TYR A 201 -11.78 25.63 2.96
N PHE A 202 -10.74 26.06 2.24
CA PHE A 202 -10.62 27.45 1.79
C PHE A 202 -11.46 27.76 0.54
N HIS A 203 -11.81 26.74 -0.25
CA HIS A 203 -12.73 26.89 -1.38
C HIS A 203 -14.13 27.34 -0.96
N VAL A 204 -14.61 26.85 0.19
CA VAL A 204 -15.99 27.03 0.65
C VAL A 204 -16.28 28.44 1.19
N HIS A 205 -15.24 29.21 1.50
CA HIS A 205 -15.41 30.55 2.08
C HIS A 205 -16.16 31.47 1.09
N ALA A 206 -17.26 32.07 1.55
CA ALA A 206 -18.15 32.98 0.81
C ALA A 206 -19.13 32.36 -0.21
N ARG A 207 -19.41 31.05 -0.13
CA ARG A 207 -20.52 30.41 -0.87
C ARG A 207 -21.89 30.59 -0.18
N PRO A 208 -23.01 30.41 -0.92
CA PRO A 208 -24.35 30.35 -0.33
C PRO A 208 -24.44 29.30 0.80
N PRO A 209 -25.37 29.46 1.78
CA PRO A 209 -25.41 28.63 2.97
C PRO A 209 -25.45 27.11 2.70
N LEU A 210 -26.32 26.66 1.79
CA LEU A 210 -26.43 25.23 1.45
C LEU A 210 -25.20 24.70 0.72
N ASP A 211 -24.68 25.47 -0.25
CA ASP A 211 -23.48 25.12 -1.02
C ASP A 211 -22.26 25.01 -0.09
N ALA A 212 -22.11 25.96 0.85
CA ALA A 212 -21.05 25.90 1.82
C ALA A 212 -21.19 24.70 2.77
N HIS A 213 -22.42 24.44 3.25
CA HIS A 213 -22.69 23.36 4.20
C HIS A 213 -22.45 21.98 3.61
N ILE A 214 -22.95 21.72 2.39
CA ILE A 214 -22.83 20.41 1.74
C ILE A 214 -21.36 20.05 1.46
N HIS A 215 -20.54 21.04 1.08
CA HIS A 215 -19.10 20.85 0.93
C HIS A 215 -18.37 20.73 2.28
N SER A 216 -18.80 21.46 3.32
CA SER A 216 -18.22 21.32 4.65
C SER A 216 -18.42 19.92 5.23
N LEU A 217 -19.55 19.26 4.92
CA LEU A 217 -19.79 17.87 5.29
C LEU A 217 -18.79 16.89 4.65
N LEU A 218 -18.28 17.19 3.44
CA LEU A 218 -17.26 16.38 2.77
C LEU A 218 -15.90 16.43 3.50
N LEU A 219 -15.60 17.53 4.21
CA LEU A 219 -14.33 17.67 4.92
C LEU A 219 -14.15 16.62 6.01
N PHE A 220 -15.24 16.18 6.65
CA PHE A 220 -15.19 15.16 7.71
C PHE A 220 -14.60 13.83 7.20
N PRO A 221 -15.15 13.16 6.16
CA PRO A 221 -14.59 11.91 5.67
C PRO A 221 -13.22 12.10 5.01
N VAL A 222 -12.95 13.24 4.35
CA VAL A 222 -11.64 13.50 3.71
C VAL A 222 -10.52 13.63 4.74
N PHE A 223 -10.67 14.51 5.74
CA PHE A 223 -9.65 14.67 6.78
C PHE A 223 -9.53 13.42 7.66
N THR A 224 -10.65 12.81 8.05
CA THR A 224 -10.62 11.58 8.84
C THR A 224 -9.99 10.43 8.05
N GLY A 225 -10.27 10.33 6.74
CA GLY A 225 -9.66 9.35 5.85
C GLY A 225 -8.16 9.57 5.69
N SER A 226 -7.73 10.82 5.53
CA SER A 226 -6.30 11.20 5.52
C SER A 226 -5.60 10.75 6.81
N VAL A 227 -6.18 11.04 7.98
CA VAL A 227 -5.64 10.60 9.28
C VAL A 227 -5.64 9.08 9.40
N SER A 228 -6.72 8.41 8.99
CA SER A 228 -6.82 6.93 9.03
C SER A 228 -5.70 6.29 8.21
N LEU A 229 -5.49 6.73 6.96
CA LEU A 229 -4.41 6.23 6.11
C LEU A 229 -3.02 6.56 6.65
N MET A 230 -2.85 7.72 7.30
CA MET A 230 -1.60 8.05 7.97
C MET A 230 -1.33 7.11 9.14
N LEU A 231 -2.37 6.78 9.92
CA LEU A 231 -2.27 5.82 11.01
C LEU A 231 -1.89 4.42 10.51
N GLU A 232 -2.35 3.99 9.33
CA GLU A 232 -1.98 2.70 8.72
C GLU A 232 -0.48 2.61 8.36
N VAL A 233 0.21 3.75 8.19
CA VAL A 233 1.67 3.77 8.00
C VAL A 233 2.37 3.29 9.27
N PHE A 234 1.83 3.64 10.45
CA PHE A 234 2.40 3.34 11.77
C PHE A 234 1.84 2.05 12.38
N ILE A 235 0.53 1.85 12.32
CA ILE A 235 -0.21 0.73 12.92
C ILE A 235 -0.50 -0.29 11.82
N LYS A 236 0.25 -1.39 11.85
CA LYS A 236 0.23 -2.43 10.82
C LYS A 236 -0.86 -3.46 11.09
N ASP A 237 -1.42 -4.03 10.02
CA ASP A 237 -2.27 -5.23 10.03
C ASP A 237 -3.52 -5.12 10.92
N ASN A 238 -4.01 -3.90 11.10
CA ASN A 238 -5.23 -3.64 11.85
C ASN A 238 -6.43 -3.59 10.90
N ILE A 239 -7.13 -4.73 10.78
CA ILE A 239 -8.30 -4.86 9.92
C ILE A 239 -9.39 -3.82 10.23
N LEU A 240 -9.56 -3.43 11.50
CA LEU A 240 -10.56 -2.43 11.86
C LEU A 240 -10.22 -1.06 11.26
N LEU A 241 -8.93 -0.70 11.25
CA LEU A 241 -8.46 0.55 10.66
C LEU A 241 -8.66 0.55 9.13
N GLU A 242 -8.37 -0.57 8.47
CA GLU A 242 -8.59 -0.73 7.02
C GLU A 242 -10.08 -0.65 6.65
N LEU A 243 -10.96 -1.31 7.42
CA LEU A 243 -12.40 -1.26 7.21
C LEU A 243 -12.98 0.13 7.50
N PHE A 244 -12.45 0.82 8.51
CA PHE A 244 -12.81 2.19 8.80
C PHE A 244 -12.41 3.13 7.65
N GLY A 245 -11.17 3.02 7.15
CA GLY A 245 -10.72 3.74 5.96
C GLY A 245 -11.62 3.49 4.74
N ALA A 246 -11.94 2.22 4.45
CA ALA A 246 -12.85 1.85 3.37
C ALA A 246 -14.25 2.48 3.52
N CYS A 247 -14.80 2.50 4.74
CA CYS A 247 -16.07 3.16 5.03
C CYS A 247 -16.01 4.66 4.72
N LEU A 248 -14.93 5.34 5.10
CA LEU A 248 -14.75 6.77 4.84
C LEU A 248 -14.58 7.07 3.35
N PHE A 249 -13.89 6.22 2.59
CA PHE A 249 -13.78 6.36 1.13
C PHE A 249 -15.12 6.19 0.42
N ILE A 250 -15.94 5.22 0.85
CA ILE A 250 -17.30 5.05 0.31
C ILE A 250 -18.17 6.27 0.66
N LEU A 251 -18.07 6.76 1.90
CA LEU A 251 -18.78 7.97 2.32
C LEU A 251 -18.35 9.19 1.49
N GLN A 252 -17.04 9.45 1.36
CA GLN A 252 -16.49 10.52 0.54
C GLN A 252 -17.01 10.44 -0.91
N GLY A 253 -16.83 9.29 -1.56
CA GLY A 253 -17.21 9.09 -2.97
C GLY A 253 -18.72 9.24 -3.20
N SER A 254 -19.54 8.62 -2.36
CA SER A 254 -21.00 8.76 -2.46
C SER A 254 -21.47 10.19 -2.18
N TRP A 255 -20.76 10.92 -1.30
CA TRP A 255 -21.07 12.31 -0.99
C TRP A 255 -20.72 13.28 -2.13
N PHE A 256 -19.65 13.02 -2.89
CA PHE A 256 -19.38 13.75 -4.12
C PHE A 256 -20.54 13.68 -5.12
N TYR A 257 -21.15 12.50 -5.29
CA TYR A 257 -22.35 12.38 -6.09
C TYR A 257 -23.51 13.19 -5.50
N GLN A 258 -23.70 13.15 -4.18
CA GLN A 258 -24.74 13.92 -3.51
C GLN A 258 -24.58 15.44 -3.71
N ILE A 259 -23.35 15.97 -3.64
CA ILE A 259 -23.03 17.37 -3.97
C ILE A 259 -23.46 17.69 -5.41
N GLY A 260 -23.08 16.82 -6.36
CA GLY A 260 -23.46 16.96 -7.76
C GLY A 260 -24.98 17.00 -7.96
N PHE A 261 -25.73 16.11 -7.32
CA PHE A 261 -27.19 16.07 -7.45
C PHE A 261 -27.90 17.28 -6.84
N VAL A 262 -27.38 17.85 -5.76
CA VAL A 262 -28.00 19.01 -5.09
C VAL A 262 -27.69 20.30 -5.85
N LEU A 263 -26.45 20.50 -6.32
CA LEU A 263 -26.04 21.73 -7.00
C LEU A 263 -26.33 21.72 -8.51
N TYR A 264 -26.37 20.53 -9.11
CA TYR A 264 -26.56 20.34 -10.56
C TYR A 264 -27.56 19.19 -10.82
N PRO A 265 -28.84 19.35 -10.43
CA PRO A 265 -29.84 18.30 -10.61
C PRO A 265 -30.02 17.94 -12.08
N LEU A 266 -29.95 16.65 -12.42
CA LEU A 266 -30.15 16.17 -13.79
C LEU A 266 -31.58 16.40 -14.30
N SER A 267 -32.55 16.45 -13.38
CA SER A 267 -33.97 16.69 -13.65
C SER A 267 -34.68 17.13 -12.36
N GLY A 268 -35.70 17.99 -12.48
CA GLY A 268 -36.48 18.49 -11.34
C GLY A 268 -36.22 19.97 -11.03
N PRO A 269 -36.91 20.53 -10.02
CA PRO A 269 -36.71 21.91 -9.61
C PRO A 269 -35.32 22.10 -8.96
N GLU A 270 -34.74 23.28 -9.15
CA GLU A 270 -33.49 23.67 -8.49
C GLU A 270 -33.69 23.80 -6.98
N TRP A 271 -32.63 23.52 -6.23
CA TRP A 271 -32.63 23.64 -4.77
C TRP A 271 -32.45 25.09 -4.35
N ASP A 272 -33.29 25.55 -3.41
CA ASP A 272 -33.06 26.85 -2.77
C ASP A 272 -31.85 26.77 -1.82
N LEU A 273 -30.78 27.50 -2.18
CA LEU A 273 -29.52 27.50 -1.45
C LEU A 273 -29.55 28.28 -0.12
N ASN A 274 -30.59 29.09 0.10
CA ASN A 274 -30.76 29.88 1.33
C ASN A 274 -31.78 29.26 2.29
N GLU A 275 -32.54 28.27 1.83
CA GLU A 275 -33.56 27.59 2.62
C GLU A 275 -32.92 26.72 3.72
N HIS A 276 -33.28 27.00 4.97
CA HIS A 276 -32.73 26.28 6.12
C HIS A 276 -33.18 24.82 6.15
N GLY A 277 -34.41 24.53 5.70
CA GLY A 277 -34.91 23.15 5.61
C GLY A 277 -34.02 22.24 4.77
N ASN A 278 -33.43 22.77 3.69
CA ASN A 278 -32.51 22.02 2.83
C ASN A 278 -31.21 21.66 3.56
N ILE A 279 -30.70 22.55 4.41
CA ILE A 279 -29.51 22.30 5.25
C ILE A 279 -29.78 21.15 6.22
N MET A 280 -30.93 21.17 6.90
CA MET A 280 -31.33 20.09 7.82
C MET A 280 -31.48 18.75 7.08
N PHE A 281 -32.14 18.76 5.92
CA PHE A 281 -32.34 17.57 5.10
C PHE A 281 -31.00 16.98 4.62
N VAL A 282 -30.10 17.80 4.08
CA VAL A 282 -28.79 17.36 3.61
C VAL A 282 -27.96 16.80 4.76
N THR A 283 -28.01 17.40 5.94
CA THR A 283 -27.34 16.86 7.14
C THR A 283 -27.86 15.47 7.51
N MET A 284 -29.19 15.28 7.46
CA MET A 284 -29.79 13.97 7.68
C MET A 284 -29.32 12.96 6.61
N CYS A 285 -29.34 13.35 5.32
CA CYS A 285 -28.85 12.50 4.22
C CYS A 285 -27.40 12.08 4.41
N PHE A 286 -26.53 12.94 4.94
CA PHE A 286 -25.15 12.58 5.25
C PHE A 286 -25.07 11.40 6.23
N CYS A 287 -25.89 11.40 7.29
CA CYS A 287 -25.95 10.29 8.23
C CYS A 287 -26.48 9.00 7.58
N TRP A 288 -27.41 9.10 6.63
CA TRP A 288 -27.87 7.94 5.86
C TRP A 288 -26.77 7.37 4.97
N HIS A 289 -25.97 8.22 4.30
CA HIS A 289 -24.80 7.78 3.53
C HIS A 289 -23.79 7.06 4.43
N LEU A 290 -23.52 7.57 5.63
CA LEU A 290 -22.63 6.92 6.60
C LEU A 290 -23.19 5.55 7.03
N ALA A 291 -24.49 5.46 7.33
CA ALA A 291 -25.13 4.20 7.71
C ALA A 291 -25.04 3.16 6.57
N VAL A 292 -25.30 3.57 5.32
CA VAL A 292 -25.17 2.70 4.15
C VAL A 292 -23.73 2.27 3.92
N ALA A 293 -22.75 3.18 4.05
CA ALA A 293 -21.33 2.85 3.94
C ALA A 293 -20.91 1.79 4.98
N LEU A 294 -21.34 1.95 6.24
CA LEU A 294 -21.11 0.96 7.30
C LEU A 294 -21.72 -0.40 6.96
N LEU A 295 -22.97 -0.43 6.46
CA LEU A 295 -23.63 -1.67 6.06
C LEU A 295 -22.93 -2.36 4.89
N LEU A 296 -22.44 -1.60 3.91
CA LEU A 296 -21.68 -2.16 2.78
C LEU A 296 -20.35 -2.78 3.24
N VAL A 297 -19.61 -2.10 4.12
CA VAL A 297 -18.34 -2.61 4.66
C VAL A 297 -18.56 -3.83 5.56
N ALA A 298 -19.57 -3.78 6.44
CA ALA A 298 -19.92 -4.91 7.31
C ALA A 298 -20.41 -6.10 6.49
N GLY A 299 -21.26 -5.87 5.49
CA GLY A 299 -21.79 -6.90 4.60
C GLY A 299 -20.70 -7.57 3.77
N THR A 300 -19.79 -6.80 3.17
CA THR A 300 -18.66 -7.36 2.41
C THR A 300 -17.72 -8.16 3.29
N SER A 301 -17.42 -7.65 4.49
CA SER A 301 -16.59 -8.36 5.49
C SER A 301 -17.24 -9.66 5.95
N PHE A 302 -18.56 -9.65 6.18
CA PHE A 302 -19.34 -10.84 6.52
C PHE A 302 -19.35 -11.87 5.38
N ILE A 303 -19.55 -11.44 4.13
CA ILE A 303 -19.52 -12.32 2.96
C ILE A 303 -18.14 -12.97 2.79
N VAL A 304 -17.06 -12.19 2.95
CA VAL A 304 -15.69 -12.72 2.90
C VAL A 304 -15.47 -13.73 4.02
N TRP A 305 -15.84 -13.41 5.25
CA TRP A 305 -15.74 -14.33 6.38
C TRP A 305 -16.55 -15.62 6.16
N PHE A 306 -17.80 -15.50 5.68
CA PHE A 306 -18.67 -16.63 5.40
C PHE A 306 -18.15 -17.52 4.26
N THR A 307 -17.62 -16.92 3.19
CA THR A 307 -17.04 -17.68 2.07
C THR A 307 -15.76 -18.38 2.49
N LEU A 308 -14.89 -17.73 3.25
CA LEU A 308 -13.66 -18.34 3.77
C LEU A 308 -13.95 -19.48 4.74
N THR A 309 -14.89 -19.31 5.68
CA THR A 309 -15.28 -20.37 6.61
C THR A 309 -15.90 -21.57 5.88
N ARG A 310 -16.83 -21.33 4.95
CA ARG A 310 -17.46 -22.40 4.16
C ARG A 310 -16.50 -23.13 3.23
N LEU A 311 -15.53 -22.43 2.62
CA LEU A 311 -14.51 -23.04 1.77
C LEU A 311 -13.43 -23.75 2.59
N SER A 312 -13.11 -23.27 3.79
CA SER A 312 -12.19 -23.92 4.73
C SER A 312 -12.77 -25.25 5.22
N ASP A 313 -14.05 -25.29 5.58
CA ASP A 313 -14.74 -26.54 5.94
C ASP A 313 -14.74 -27.55 4.80
N ARG A 314 -14.86 -27.09 3.55
CA ARG A 314 -14.73 -27.95 2.35
C ARG A 314 -13.29 -28.39 2.05
N ARG A 315 -12.28 -27.67 2.54
CA ARG A 315 -10.86 -27.98 2.33
C ARG A 315 -10.31 -28.94 3.39
N GLY A 316 -11.03 -29.17 4.48
CA GLY A 316 -10.74 -30.24 5.45
C GLY A 316 -10.65 -31.63 4.81
N ASP A 317 -11.26 -31.84 3.63
CA ASP A 317 -11.25 -33.09 2.88
C ASP A 317 -10.27 -33.12 1.69
N ILE A 318 -9.51 -32.05 1.42
CA ILE A 318 -8.52 -32.02 0.33
C ILE A 318 -7.12 -31.86 0.91
N GLU A 319 -6.53 -33.00 1.24
CA GLU A 319 -5.11 -33.19 1.52
C GLU A 319 -4.29 -32.60 0.35
N ILE A 320 -3.64 -31.46 0.58
CA ILE A 320 -2.71 -30.87 -0.38
C ILE A 320 -1.43 -31.69 -0.37
N GLY A 321 -1.33 -32.60 -1.34
CA GLY A 321 -0.12 -33.32 -1.67
C GLY A 321 1.00 -32.32 -2.00
N MET A 322 1.92 -32.18 -1.05
CA MET A 322 3.15 -31.42 -1.19
C MET A 322 4.01 -32.12 -2.26
N ARG A 323 4.01 -31.58 -3.49
CA ARG A 323 5.00 -31.94 -4.53
C ARG A 323 6.37 -31.46 -4.05
N ASN A 324 7.07 -32.34 -3.35
CA ASN A 324 8.47 -32.11 -2.99
C ASN A 324 9.31 -32.06 -4.28
N ALA A 325 9.94 -30.91 -4.49
CA ALA A 325 11.05 -30.72 -5.40
C ALA A 325 12.27 -31.48 -4.85
N LEU A 326 12.29 -32.81 -5.00
CA LEU A 326 13.47 -33.63 -4.73
C LEU A 326 14.23 -33.91 -6.05
N SER A 327 14.69 -32.83 -6.70
CA SER A 327 15.50 -32.93 -7.93
C SER A 327 17.01 -32.74 -7.67
N LYS A 328 17.46 -32.66 -6.40
CA LYS A 328 18.88 -32.41 -6.10
C LYS A 328 19.65 -33.55 -5.44
N THR A 329 19.00 -34.59 -4.93
CA THR A 329 19.69 -35.71 -4.25
C THR A 329 20.11 -36.86 -5.17
N ASN A 330 19.65 -36.91 -6.42
CA ASN A 330 20.10 -37.93 -7.38
C ASN A 330 21.44 -37.59 -8.06
N SER A 331 21.91 -36.33 -8.00
CA SER A 331 23.19 -35.94 -8.62
C SER A 331 24.39 -36.25 -7.74
N GLU A 332 24.25 -36.24 -6.41
CA GLU A 332 25.36 -36.59 -5.49
C GLU A 332 25.53 -38.10 -5.35
N LYS A 333 24.46 -38.89 -5.47
CA LYS A 333 24.57 -40.35 -5.42
C LYS A 333 25.25 -40.94 -6.66
N ALA A 334 25.07 -40.32 -7.82
CA ALA A 334 25.70 -40.76 -9.06
C ALA A 334 27.21 -40.47 -9.12
N LEU A 335 27.71 -39.48 -8.38
CA LEU A 335 29.14 -39.15 -8.33
C LEU A 335 29.93 -39.95 -7.28
N LEU A 336 29.25 -40.55 -6.31
CA LEU A 336 29.91 -41.40 -5.29
C LEU A 336 29.99 -42.86 -5.74
N GLU A 337 29.02 -43.36 -6.53
CA GLU A 337 29.10 -44.69 -7.13
C GLU A 337 30.16 -44.80 -8.24
N GLU A 338 30.53 -43.69 -8.90
CA GLU A 338 31.62 -43.68 -9.91
C GLU A 338 33.02 -43.62 -9.28
N SER A 339 33.15 -43.25 -7.99
CA SER A 339 34.46 -43.20 -7.30
C SER A 339 34.83 -44.46 -6.53
N GLU A 340 33.88 -45.40 -6.33
CA GLU A 340 34.14 -46.68 -5.66
C GLU A 340 34.43 -47.82 -6.65
N GLU A 341 34.40 -47.56 -7.97
CA GLU A 341 34.70 -48.54 -9.02
C GLU A 341 36.00 -48.29 -9.83
N GLU A 342 36.94 -47.46 -9.34
CA GLU A 342 38.33 -47.41 -9.87
C GLU A 342 39.41 -47.75 -8.84
#